data_AF-A0A841FR36-F1
#
_entry.id   AF-A0A841FR36-F1
#
_cell.length_a   1.000
_cell.length_b   1.000
_cell.length_c   1.000
_cell.angle_alpha   90.00
_cell.angle_beta   90.00
_cell.angle_gamma   90.00
#
_symmetry.space_group_name_H-M   'P 1'
#
loop_
_entity.id
_entity.type
_entity.pdbx_description
1 polymer ?
#
loop_
_entity_poly.entity_id
_entity_poly.type
_entity_poly.pdbx_seq_one_letter_code
_entity_poly.pdbx_strand_id
1 'polypeptide(L)'
;MFDDVAPFSDGGTAQEDSSSAPAGPAYTSFADFPGEELLYAEYGASPYRLRLKTVDTAWGVELADRVAAAGTHVLVIYIAVTGEAADRGVENVSLTYNDFELRFPAAGDACGPGEIDTFTSECALPPKVITRPETVADNAWHEQRWGDAASSVDPSLDAGGTLIAAVAFEVADDVGLPADTAFCAAIADRLTRDNCLAVTAPPLG
;
A
#
# COMPACT_ATOMS: atom_id res chain seq x y z
N MET A 1 26.97 -67.02 -48.60
CA MET A 1 27.26 -65.95 -49.57
C MET A 1 26.95 -64.67 -48.82
N PHE A 2 28.01 -63.92 -48.51
CA PHE A 2 28.01 -62.56 -47.94
C PHE A 2 27.30 -61.61 -48.95
N ASP A 3 26.62 -60.52 -48.61
CA ASP A 3 27.03 -59.29 -47.90
C ASP A 3 25.79 -58.36 -47.74
N ASP A 4 26.00 -57.19 -47.13
CA ASP A 4 25.21 -55.92 -47.21
C ASP A 4 24.01 -55.70 -46.26
N VAL A 5 23.79 -54.56 -45.57
CA VAL A 5 24.56 -53.36 -45.13
C VAL A 5 23.55 -52.57 -44.27
N ALA A 6 23.96 -52.03 -43.13
CA ALA A 6 23.37 -50.81 -42.54
C ALA A 6 24.33 -49.65 -42.88
N PRO A 7 23.95 -48.35 -42.88
CA PRO A 7 22.80 -47.71 -42.22
C PRO A 7 22.15 -46.54 -43.01
N PHE A 8 21.04 -45.97 -42.53
CA PHE A 8 20.79 -44.53 -42.68
C PHE A 8 20.14 -44.00 -41.40
N SER A 9 20.96 -43.34 -40.59
CA SER A 9 20.51 -42.41 -39.56
C SER A 9 20.03 -41.16 -40.27
N ASP A 10 18.71 -40.95 -40.35
CA ASP A 10 18.17 -39.65 -40.71
C ASP A 10 18.12 -38.82 -39.42
N GLY A 11 19.11 -37.94 -39.29
CA GLY A 11 19.25 -37.00 -38.19
C GLY A 11 18.18 -35.91 -38.30
N GLY A 12 16.95 -36.25 -37.94
CA GLY A 12 15.93 -35.27 -37.59
C GLY A 12 16.22 -34.75 -36.19
N THR A 13 17.11 -33.77 -36.06
CA THR A 13 17.07 -32.87 -34.90
C THR A 13 15.73 -32.16 -34.93
N ALA A 14 14.76 -32.70 -34.20
CA ALA A 14 13.65 -31.92 -33.69
C ALA A 14 14.30 -30.85 -32.81
N GLN A 15 14.50 -29.67 -33.40
CA GLN A 15 14.79 -28.47 -32.65
C GLN A 15 13.56 -28.25 -31.77
N GLU A 16 13.66 -28.68 -30.52
CA GLU A 16 12.80 -28.22 -29.45
C GLU A 16 13.05 -26.71 -29.36
N ASP A 17 12.30 -25.92 -30.13
CA ASP A 17 12.09 -24.51 -29.84
C ASP A 17 11.28 -24.45 -28.54
N SER A 18 11.97 -24.75 -27.42
CA SER A 18 11.57 -24.34 -26.09
C SER A 18 11.72 -22.83 -26.04
N SER A 19 10.77 -22.13 -26.68
CA SER A 19 10.53 -20.72 -26.42
C SER A 19 9.98 -20.63 -25.02
N SER A 20 10.87 -20.57 -24.03
CA SER A 20 10.56 -20.08 -22.70
C SER A 20 10.08 -18.64 -22.88
N ALA A 21 8.75 -18.46 -22.97
CA ALA A 21 8.18 -17.14 -22.83
C ALA A 21 8.69 -16.56 -21.50
N PRO A 22 9.13 -15.31 -21.47
CA PRO A 22 9.54 -14.69 -20.21
C PRO A 22 8.37 -14.80 -19.22
N ALA A 23 8.66 -15.23 -17.99
CA ALA A 23 7.67 -15.21 -16.93
C ALA A 23 7.15 -13.77 -16.81
N GLY A 24 5.81 -13.62 -16.83
CA GLY A 24 5.17 -12.33 -16.61
C GLY A 24 5.48 -11.76 -15.22
N PRO A 25 5.05 -10.51 -14.95
CA PRO A 25 5.21 -9.93 -13.62
C PRO A 25 4.57 -10.80 -12.54
N ALA A 26 5.24 -10.90 -11.38
CA ALA A 26 4.72 -11.54 -10.19
C ALA A 26 3.90 -10.54 -9.36
N TYR A 27 2.89 -11.06 -8.67
CA TYR A 27 1.99 -10.28 -7.83
C TYR A 27 1.79 -11.01 -6.50
N THR A 28 2.01 -10.30 -5.39
CA THR A 28 1.86 -10.79 -4.02
C THR A 28 0.39 -10.79 -3.61
N SER A 29 -0.08 -11.88 -3.00
CA SER A 29 -1.42 -11.93 -2.42
C SER A 29 -1.47 -11.19 -1.08
N PHE A 30 -2.64 -10.64 -0.71
CA PHE A 30 -2.79 -9.93 0.57
C PHE A 30 -2.28 -10.72 1.80
N ALA A 31 -2.49 -12.04 1.80
CA ALA A 31 -2.09 -12.90 2.90
C ALA A 31 -0.57 -12.97 3.08
N ASP A 32 0.18 -12.81 1.97
CA ASP A 32 1.63 -12.95 1.93
C ASP A 32 2.38 -11.66 2.31
N PHE A 33 1.69 -10.51 2.34
CA PHE A 33 2.29 -9.29 2.89
C PHE A 33 2.55 -9.44 4.40
N PRO A 34 3.73 -9.04 4.88
CA PRO A 34 4.08 -9.09 6.29
C PRO A 34 3.28 -8.06 7.11
N GLY A 35 3.37 -8.15 8.42
CA GLY A 35 2.83 -7.16 9.34
C GLY A 35 1.40 -7.43 9.79
N GLU A 36 0.93 -6.52 10.64
CA GLU A 36 -0.40 -6.53 11.23
C GLU A 36 -1.43 -5.99 10.24
N GLU A 37 -2.68 -6.42 10.43
CA GLU A 37 -3.81 -6.07 9.58
C GLU A 37 -4.71 -5.05 10.30
N LEU A 38 -5.17 -4.04 9.57
CA LEU A 38 -6.27 -3.16 10.00
C LEU A 38 -7.54 -3.55 9.27
N LEU A 39 -8.66 -3.48 9.99
CA LEU A 39 -9.97 -3.43 9.36
C LEU A 39 -10.30 -1.98 9.06
N TYR A 40 -10.71 -1.70 7.83
CA TYR A 40 -11.18 -0.40 7.39
C TYR A 40 -12.65 -0.48 7.03
N ALA A 41 -13.42 0.52 7.45
CA ALA A 41 -14.79 0.69 6.99
C ALA A 41 -15.05 2.17 6.73
N GLU A 42 -15.62 2.47 5.57
CA GLU A 42 -16.09 3.83 5.27
C GLU A 42 -17.13 4.25 6.30
N TYR A 43 -16.93 5.45 6.87
CA TYR A 43 -17.84 5.95 7.88
C TYR A 43 -19.25 6.19 7.32
N GLY A 44 -20.25 5.56 7.95
CA GLY A 44 -21.66 5.89 7.76
C GLY A 44 -22.30 5.42 6.44
N ALA A 45 -21.60 4.65 5.59
CA ALA A 45 -22.06 4.41 4.22
C ALA A 45 -22.11 2.94 3.78
N SER A 46 -21.09 2.12 4.06
CA SER A 46 -20.95 0.81 3.41
C SER A 46 -20.99 -0.37 4.40
N PRO A 47 -21.77 -1.44 4.14
CA PRO A 47 -21.69 -2.68 4.92
C PRO A 47 -20.41 -3.48 4.62
N TYR A 48 -19.69 -3.11 3.56
CA TYR A 48 -18.47 -3.78 3.15
C TYR A 48 -17.26 -3.15 3.85
N ARG A 49 -16.31 -4.01 4.24
CA ARG A 49 -15.07 -3.62 4.90
C ARG A 49 -13.88 -4.07 4.09
N LEU A 50 -12.80 -3.32 4.23
CA LEU A 50 -11.51 -3.62 3.64
C LEU A 50 -10.55 -4.08 4.73
N ARG A 51 -9.57 -4.87 4.31
CA ARG A 51 -8.39 -5.21 5.11
C ARG A 51 -7.21 -4.47 4.55
N LEU A 52 -6.45 -3.83 5.43
CA LEU A 52 -5.27 -3.06 5.07
C LEU A 52 -4.04 -3.65 5.75
N LYS A 53 -2.91 -3.65 5.06
CA LYS A 53 -1.58 -3.93 5.63
C LYS A 53 -0.59 -2.91 5.10
N THR A 54 0.31 -2.45 5.95
CA THR A 54 1.46 -1.66 5.49
C THR A 54 2.43 -2.57 4.76
N VAL A 55 2.74 -2.24 3.50
CA VAL A 55 3.70 -2.97 2.67
C VAL A 55 5.10 -2.47 2.93
N ASP A 56 5.26 -1.15 2.90
CA ASP A 56 6.54 -0.47 3.04
C ASP A 56 6.32 1.02 3.34
N THR A 57 7.39 1.71 3.72
CA THR A 57 7.42 3.15 3.92
C THR A 57 8.63 3.76 3.24
N ALA A 58 8.47 4.97 2.72
CA ALA A 58 9.56 5.69 2.05
C ALA A 58 9.53 7.18 2.35
N TRP A 59 10.71 7.78 2.39
CA TRP A 59 10.84 9.23 2.28
C TRP A 59 10.85 9.62 0.81
N GLY A 60 10.06 10.64 0.47
CA GLY A 60 9.98 11.21 -0.88
C GLY A 60 9.89 12.72 -0.85
N VAL A 61 10.06 13.33 -2.03
CA VAL A 61 9.85 14.77 -2.24
C VAL A 61 8.55 15.06 -3.00
N GLU A 62 7.92 14.02 -3.55
CA GLU A 62 6.74 14.11 -4.39
C GLU A 62 5.97 12.77 -4.36
N LEU A 63 4.65 12.82 -4.42
CA LEU A 63 3.79 11.67 -4.71
C LEU A 63 2.58 12.14 -5.54
N ALA A 64 2.23 11.38 -6.58
CA ALA A 64 1.08 11.65 -7.44
C ALA A 64 0.99 13.11 -7.95
N ASP A 65 2.10 13.60 -8.50
CA ASP A 65 2.27 14.97 -9.00
C ASP A 65 2.11 16.07 -7.92
N ARG A 66 2.22 15.70 -6.63
CA ARG A 66 2.20 16.63 -5.48
C ARG A 66 3.57 16.69 -4.81
N VAL A 67 4.23 17.83 -5.00
CA VAL A 67 5.54 18.11 -4.39
C VAL A 67 5.35 18.55 -2.94
N ALA A 68 6.27 18.15 -2.06
CA ALA A 68 6.34 18.60 -0.68
C ALA A 68 6.43 20.13 -0.59
N ALA A 69 5.81 20.72 0.43
CA ALA A 69 6.01 22.13 0.73
C ALA A 69 7.47 22.41 1.15
N ALA A 70 7.94 23.65 0.93
CA ALA A 70 9.27 24.04 1.36
C ALA A 70 9.44 23.87 2.88
N GLY A 71 10.53 23.20 3.30
CA GLY A 71 10.79 22.87 4.71
C GLY A 71 10.10 21.59 5.20
N THR A 72 9.54 20.80 4.29
CA THR A 72 8.92 19.51 4.58
C THR A 72 9.37 18.45 3.58
N HIS A 73 9.24 17.19 3.99
CA HIS A 73 9.38 16.01 3.16
C HIS A 73 8.12 15.14 3.26
N VAL A 74 7.94 14.22 2.31
CA VAL A 74 6.79 13.34 2.27
C VAL A 74 7.14 11.98 2.85
N LEU A 75 6.46 11.57 3.92
CA LEU A 75 6.39 10.17 4.31
C LEU A 75 5.34 9.47 3.46
N VAL A 76 5.74 8.51 2.64
CA VAL A 76 4.85 7.64 1.88
C VAL A 76 4.69 6.32 2.62
N ILE A 77 3.44 5.92 2.87
CA ILE A 77 3.07 4.61 3.40
C ILE A 77 2.37 3.86 2.27
N TYR A 78 3.00 2.79 1.79
CA TYR A 78 2.38 1.89 0.82
C TYR A 78 1.52 0.88 1.55
N ILE A 79 0.27 0.72 1.12
CA ILE A 79 -0.70 -0.17 1.76
C ILE A 79 -1.22 -1.18 0.74
N ALA A 80 -1.30 -2.44 1.17
CA ALA A 80 -2.05 -3.48 0.47
C ALA A 80 -3.50 -3.42 0.94
N VAL A 81 -4.43 -3.58 0.01
CA VAL A 81 -5.88 -3.46 0.22
C VAL A 81 -6.56 -4.68 -0.37
N THR A 82 -7.42 -5.33 0.42
CA THR A 82 -8.30 -6.40 -0.06
C THR A 82 -9.67 -6.32 0.62
N GLY A 83 -10.65 -7.06 0.12
CA GLY A 83 -11.93 -7.23 0.79
C GLY A 83 -11.80 -8.06 2.08
N GLU A 84 -12.60 -7.74 3.09
CA GLU A 84 -12.71 -8.57 4.30
C GLU A 84 -13.10 -10.01 3.96
N ALA A 85 -14.10 -10.18 3.10
CA ALA A 85 -14.58 -11.47 2.64
C ALA A 85 -13.83 -11.89 1.36
N ALA A 86 -12.92 -12.87 1.46
CA ALA A 86 -12.11 -13.32 0.33
C ALA A 86 -12.92 -14.03 -0.77
N ASP A 87 -14.12 -14.52 -0.47
CA ASP A 87 -15.02 -15.20 -1.41
C ASP A 87 -15.83 -14.24 -2.30
N ARG A 88 -15.74 -12.93 -2.05
CA ARG A 88 -16.55 -11.91 -2.74
C ARG A 88 -15.70 -10.72 -3.11
N GLY A 89 -16.05 -10.09 -4.23
CA GLY A 89 -15.50 -8.78 -4.56
C GLY A 89 -16.01 -7.70 -3.61
N VAL A 90 -15.34 -6.54 -3.65
CA VAL A 90 -15.80 -5.33 -2.98
C VAL A 90 -16.05 -4.27 -4.04
N GLU A 91 -17.27 -3.74 -4.02
CA GLU A 91 -17.69 -2.58 -4.79
C GLU A 91 -18.34 -1.58 -3.81
N ASN A 92 -18.15 -0.29 -4.03
CA ASN A 92 -18.75 0.79 -3.22
C ASN A 92 -18.26 0.83 -1.75
N VAL A 93 -16.95 0.65 -1.53
CA VAL A 93 -16.30 1.11 -0.31
C VAL A 93 -15.36 2.23 -0.71
N SER A 94 -15.61 3.45 -0.22
CA SER A 94 -14.72 4.56 -0.53
C SER A 94 -13.54 4.58 0.43
N LEU A 95 -12.32 4.58 -0.10
CA LEU A 95 -11.13 5.01 0.63
C LEU A 95 -11.13 6.53 0.65
N THR A 96 -11.49 7.12 1.80
CA THR A 96 -11.56 8.57 1.93
C THR A 96 -10.30 9.08 2.61
N TYR A 97 -9.75 10.17 2.07
CA TYR A 97 -8.56 10.81 2.61
C TYR A 97 -8.66 11.13 4.12
N ASN A 98 -9.83 11.60 4.58
CA ASN A 98 -10.06 11.97 5.99
C ASN A 98 -10.24 10.78 6.94
N ASP A 99 -10.21 9.55 6.42
CA ASP A 99 -10.32 8.35 7.22
C ASP A 99 -8.93 7.78 7.59
N PHE A 100 -7.84 8.47 7.25
CA PHE A 100 -6.48 8.11 7.62
C PHE A 100 -5.82 9.21 8.45
N GLU A 101 -4.91 8.83 9.34
CA GLU A 101 -4.07 9.76 10.10
C GLU A 101 -2.79 9.08 10.57
N LEU A 102 -1.74 9.89 10.78
CA LEU A 102 -0.60 9.50 11.60
C LEU A 102 -0.82 9.98 13.02
N ARG A 103 -0.62 9.09 13.99
CA ARG A 103 -0.67 9.41 15.42
C ARG A 103 0.70 9.25 16.04
N PHE A 104 1.09 10.19 16.88
CA PHE A 104 2.37 10.15 17.59
C PHE A 104 2.31 10.92 18.92
N PRO A 105 3.18 10.60 19.89
CA PRO A 105 3.20 11.29 21.18
C PRO A 105 3.47 12.79 21.03
N ALA A 106 2.81 13.62 21.84
CA ALA A 106 3.13 15.03 21.95
C ALA A 106 4.51 15.24 22.60
N ALA A 107 5.31 16.14 22.03
CA ALA A 107 6.58 16.56 22.60
C ALA A 107 6.36 17.81 23.46
N GLY A 108 5.95 17.60 24.72
CA GLY A 108 5.50 18.70 25.59
C GLY A 108 4.12 19.20 25.16
N ASP A 109 3.94 20.51 24.99
CA ASP A 109 2.67 21.12 24.55
C ASP A 109 2.57 21.30 23.01
N ALA A 110 3.51 20.74 22.24
CA ALA A 110 3.61 20.95 20.80
C ALA A 110 3.44 19.64 20.02
N CYS A 111 2.68 19.71 18.92
CA CYS A 111 2.46 18.60 17.99
C CYS A 111 3.22 18.73 16.66
N GLY A 112 4.23 19.60 16.59
CA GLY A 112 4.94 19.87 15.35
C GLY A 112 3.93 20.27 14.24
N PRO A 113 3.88 19.55 13.09
CA PRO A 113 2.92 19.81 12.02
C PRO A 113 1.51 19.24 12.28
N GLY A 114 1.34 18.40 13.29
CA GLY A 114 0.05 17.81 13.67
C GLY A 114 -0.74 18.67 14.65
N GLU A 115 -1.98 18.27 14.89
CA GLU A 115 -2.86 18.87 15.90
C GLU A 115 -3.00 17.94 17.11
N ILE A 116 -3.13 18.50 18.32
CA ILE A 116 -3.43 17.69 19.51
C ILE A 116 -4.84 17.13 19.36
N ASP A 117 -4.97 15.81 19.34
CA ASP A 117 -6.26 15.16 19.50
C ASP A 117 -6.75 15.32 20.94
N THR A 118 -7.87 16.02 21.08
CA THR A 118 -8.45 16.36 22.39
C THR A 118 -8.93 15.17 23.21
N PHE A 119 -9.13 13.99 22.60
CA PHE A 119 -9.59 12.79 23.29
C PHE A 119 -8.44 11.91 23.76
N THR A 120 -7.34 11.86 23.00
CA THR A 120 -6.23 10.94 23.29
C THR A 120 -4.98 11.64 23.78
N SER A 121 -4.92 12.98 23.72
CA SER A 121 -3.73 13.79 24.04
C SER A 121 -2.50 13.41 23.20
N GLU A 122 -2.71 12.81 22.04
CA GLU A 122 -1.68 12.49 21.05
C GLU A 122 -1.77 13.49 19.91
N CYS A 123 -0.70 13.62 19.14
CA CYS A 123 -0.71 14.40 17.92
C CYS A 123 -1.32 13.57 16.79
N ALA A 124 -2.20 14.17 16.01
CA ALA A 124 -2.75 13.62 14.79
C ALA A 124 -2.29 14.48 13.60
N LEU A 125 -1.76 13.82 12.57
CA LEU A 125 -1.38 14.45 11.30
C LEU A 125 -2.20 13.79 10.19
N PRO A 126 -3.12 14.52 9.53
CA PRO A 126 -3.85 13.97 8.39
C PRO A 126 -2.90 13.71 7.21
N PRO A 127 -3.26 12.81 6.29
CA PRO A 127 -2.52 12.63 5.04
C PRO A 127 -2.43 13.95 4.27
N LYS A 128 -1.64 14.01 3.20
CA LYS A 128 -1.67 15.07 2.19
C LYS A 128 -2.23 14.57 0.86
N VAL A 129 -2.00 13.28 0.57
CA VAL A 129 -2.47 12.59 -0.62
C VAL A 129 -2.83 11.17 -0.26
N ILE A 130 -3.90 10.66 -0.87
CA ILE A 130 -4.13 9.23 -1.06
C ILE A 130 -4.13 8.95 -2.56
N THR A 131 -3.55 7.83 -2.96
CA THR A 131 -3.48 7.44 -4.37
C THR A 131 -4.61 6.50 -4.73
N ARG A 132 -4.89 6.39 -6.03
CA ARG A 132 -5.80 5.38 -6.56
C ARG A 132 -5.19 3.99 -6.33
N PRO A 133 -5.92 3.04 -5.71
CA PRO A 133 -5.45 1.68 -5.56
C PRO A 133 -5.32 1.00 -6.93
N GLU A 134 -4.18 0.34 -7.16
CA GLU A 134 -3.84 -0.30 -8.44
C GLU A 134 -3.22 -1.68 -8.21
N THR A 135 -3.30 -2.56 -9.21
CA THR A 135 -2.55 -3.81 -9.20
C THR A 135 -1.09 -3.51 -9.52
N VAL A 136 -0.20 -3.70 -8.53
CA VAL A 136 1.22 -3.40 -8.65
C VAL A 136 2.03 -4.68 -8.53
N ALA A 137 2.99 -4.87 -9.44
CA ALA A 137 3.89 -6.01 -9.41
C ALA A 137 4.85 -5.96 -8.22
N ASP A 138 5.36 -7.11 -7.83
CA ASP A 138 6.26 -7.23 -6.67
C ASP A 138 7.46 -6.30 -6.79
N ASN A 139 7.73 -5.55 -5.72
CA ASN A 139 8.83 -4.57 -5.61
C ASN A 139 8.72 -3.37 -6.57
N ALA A 140 7.60 -3.17 -7.27
CA ALA A 140 7.41 -2.05 -8.19
C ALA A 140 6.72 -0.83 -7.57
N TRP A 141 6.32 -0.88 -6.29
CA TRP A 141 5.55 0.18 -5.62
C TRP A 141 6.25 1.54 -5.57
N HIS A 142 7.58 1.56 -5.41
CA HIS A 142 8.38 2.81 -5.39
C HIS A 142 8.51 3.47 -6.76
N GLU A 143 8.45 2.68 -7.83
CA GLU A 143 8.60 3.13 -9.21
C GLU A 143 7.23 3.35 -9.89
N GLN A 144 6.15 2.91 -9.25
CA GLN A 144 4.80 3.04 -9.75
C GLN A 144 4.43 4.51 -9.90
N ARG A 145 3.88 4.87 -11.07
CA ARG A 145 3.32 6.20 -11.27
C ARG A 145 1.93 6.26 -10.65
N TRP A 146 1.87 6.79 -9.43
CA TRP A 146 0.62 6.93 -8.69
C TRP A 146 -0.26 8.06 -9.19
N GLY A 147 -1.57 7.80 -9.33
CA GLY A 147 -2.57 8.83 -9.58
C GLY A 147 -3.23 9.34 -8.29
N ASP A 148 -3.45 10.65 -8.18
CA ASP A 148 -4.16 11.28 -7.06
C ASP A 148 -5.65 10.83 -7.05
N ALA A 149 -6.13 10.40 -5.89
CA ALA A 149 -7.54 10.08 -5.66
C ALA A 149 -8.38 11.33 -5.27
N ALA A 150 -7.77 12.51 -5.28
CA ALA A 150 -8.31 13.81 -4.90
C ALA A 150 -8.80 13.86 -3.43
N SER A 151 -9.92 13.21 -3.13
CA SER A 151 -10.51 13.16 -1.79
C SER A 151 -11.02 11.78 -1.41
N SER A 152 -11.42 10.97 -2.39
CA SER A 152 -11.85 9.60 -2.17
C SER A 152 -11.76 8.77 -3.45
N VAL A 153 -11.64 7.45 -3.28
CA VAL A 153 -11.61 6.50 -4.40
C VAL A 153 -12.30 5.22 -3.99
N ASP A 154 -13.12 4.68 -4.88
CA ASP A 154 -13.81 3.42 -4.70
C ASP A 154 -13.00 2.32 -5.40
N PRO A 155 -12.15 1.56 -4.68
CA PRO A 155 -11.52 0.38 -5.25
C PRO A 155 -12.59 -0.61 -5.74
N SER A 156 -12.43 -1.07 -6.99
CA SER A 156 -13.12 -2.25 -7.49
C SER A 156 -12.20 -3.44 -7.26
N LEU A 157 -12.56 -4.30 -6.31
CA LEU A 157 -11.80 -5.50 -5.96
C LEU A 157 -12.56 -6.74 -6.41
N ASP A 158 -11.92 -7.58 -7.21
CA ASP A 158 -12.42 -8.94 -7.45
C ASP A 158 -12.32 -9.79 -6.17
N ALA A 159 -13.00 -10.94 -6.16
CA ALA A 159 -12.93 -11.89 -5.06
C ALA A 159 -11.47 -12.33 -4.81
N GLY A 160 -10.97 -12.07 -3.60
CA GLY A 160 -9.58 -12.34 -3.22
C GLY A 160 -8.54 -11.41 -3.87
N GLY A 161 -8.99 -10.41 -4.63
CA GLY A 161 -8.13 -9.41 -5.26
C GLY A 161 -7.33 -8.62 -4.25
N THR A 162 -6.14 -8.17 -4.66
CA THR A 162 -5.27 -7.29 -3.86
C THR A 162 -4.86 -6.11 -4.72
N LEU A 163 -5.03 -4.91 -4.17
CA LEU A 163 -4.55 -3.66 -4.77
C LEU A 163 -3.55 -3.02 -3.83
N ILE A 164 -2.64 -2.22 -4.37
CA ILE A 164 -1.72 -1.40 -3.60
C ILE A 164 -2.14 0.06 -3.77
N ALA A 165 -2.13 0.81 -2.68
CA ALA A 165 -2.27 2.26 -2.68
C ALA A 165 -1.11 2.88 -1.89
N ALA A 166 -0.97 4.18 -1.99
CA ALA A 166 -0.02 4.96 -1.22
C ALA A 166 -0.74 6.10 -0.49
N VAL A 167 -0.37 6.30 0.76
CA VAL A 167 -0.85 7.40 1.60
C VAL A 167 0.37 8.24 1.97
N ALA A 168 0.35 9.52 1.61
CA ALA A 168 1.45 10.44 1.88
C ALA A 168 1.10 11.39 3.02
N PHE A 169 2.09 11.73 3.84
CA PHE A 169 2.01 12.72 4.91
C PHE A 169 3.15 13.71 4.77
N GLU A 170 2.88 15.01 4.98
CA GLU A 170 3.94 16.04 5.00
C GLU A 170 4.51 16.17 6.40
N VAL A 171 5.81 15.92 6.54
CA VAL A 171 6.55 15.98 7.80
C VAL A 171 7.63 17.06 7.69
N ALA A 172 7.82 17.86 8.73
CA ALA A 172 8.81 18.94 8.72
C ALA A 172 10.25 18.39 8.71
N ASP A 173 11.14 19.02 7.94
CA ASP A 173 12.53 18.53 7.75
C ASP A 173 13.35 18.45 9.05
N ASP A 174 13.01 19.29 10.03
CA ASP A 174 13.67 19.36 11.34
C ASP A 174 13.02 18.44 12.40
N VAL A 175 11.88 17.83 12.07
CA VAL A 175 11.14 16.92 12.96
C VAL A 175 11.20 15.51 12.37
N GLY A 176 12.07 14.67 12.91
CA GLY A 176 12.04 13.24 12.62
C GLY A 176 10.76 12.58 13.10
N LEU A 177 10.37 11.46 12.48
CA LEU A 177 9.22 10.67 12.90
C LEU A 177 9.50 10.04 14.29
N PRO A 178 8.67 10.29 15.33
CA PRO A 178 8.83 9.63 16.62
C PRO A 178 8.79 8.10 16.49
N ALA A 179 9.52 7.39 17.35
CA ALA A 179 9.59 5.92 17.30
C ALA A 179 8.22 5.25 17.52
N ASP A 180 7.34 5.89 18.28
CA ASP A 180 5.99 5.39 18.61
C ASP A 180 4.92 5.94 17.63
N THR A 181 5.32 6.27 16.40
CA THR A 181 4.38 6.74 15.38
C THR A 181 3.54 5.58 14.85
N ALA A 182 2.24 5.80 14.72
CA ALA A 182 1.29 4.83 14.20
C ALA A 182 0.48 5.39 13.03
N PHE A 183 0.17 4.53 12.06
CA PHE A 183 -0.73 4.81 10.95
C PHE A 183 -2.10 4.25 11.28
N CYS A 184 -3.09 5.11 11.30
CA CYS A 184 -4.44 4.79 11.72
C CYS A 184 -5.41 4.93 10.55
N ALA A 185 -6.43 4.10 10.57
CA ALA A 185 -7.51 4.12 9.61
C ALA A 185 -8.87 4.07 10.32
N ALA A 186 -9.89 4.70 9.74
CA ALA A 186 -11.21 4.71 10.33
C ALA A 186 -11.83 3.31 10.34
N ILE A 187 -12.58 3.04 11.40
CA ILE A 187 -13.51 1.92 11.45
C ILE A 187 -14.95 2.45 11.52
N ALA A 188 -15.91 1.54 11.34
CA ALA A 188 -17.33 1.89 11.31
C ALA A 188 -17.80 2.68 12.55
N ASP A 189 -17.13 2.50 13.69
CA ASP A 189 -17.28 3.32 14.88
C ASP A 189 -16.09 4.28 15.04
N ARG A 190 -16.29 5.57 14.71
CA ARG A 190 -15.28 6.63 14.88
C ARG A 190 -14.86 6.89 16.33
N LEU A 191 -15.56 6.33 17.31
CA LEU A 191 -15.15 6.43 18.71
C LEU A 191 -14.01 5.48 19.03
N THR A 192 -13.84 4.40 18.25
CA THR A 192 -12.72 3.48 18.40
C THR A 192 -11.52 4.04 17.67
N ARG A 193 -10.56 4.56 18.44
CA ARG A 193 -9.34 5.21 17.95
C ARG A 193 -8.14 4.27 17.87
N ASP A 194 -8.32 3.02 18.26
CA ASP A 194 -7.22 2.04 18.44
C ASP A 194 -6.93 1.23 17.16
N ASN A 195 -7.53 1.59 16.02
CA ASN A 195 -7.28 0.92 14.73
C ASN A 195 -6.05 1.52 14.04
N CYS A 196 -4.89 1.22 14.61
CA CYS A 196 -3.60 1.77 14.21
C CYS A 196 -2.53 0.68 14.11
N LEU A 197 -1.61 0.84 13.16
CA LEU A 197 -0.40 0.02 13.02
C LEU A 197 0.82 0.84 13.35
N ALA A 198 1.78 0.25 14.06
CA ALA A 198 3.09 0.87 14.22
C ALA A 198 3.73 1.11 12.85
N VAL A 199 4.24 2.33 12.64
CA VAL A 199 4.95 2.71 11.43
C VAL A 199 6.44 2.68 11.74
N THR A 200 7.17 1.86 11.00
CA THR A 200 8.64 1.93 11.04
C THR A 200 9.07 3.11 10.18
N ALA A 201 9.77 4.08 10.77
CA ALA A 201 10.31 5.19 10.00
C ALA A 201 11.33 4.66 8.96
N PRO A 202 11.27 5.11 7.69
CA PRO A 202 12.28 4.77 6.71
C PRO A 202 13.65 5.32 7.15
N PRO A 203 14.76 4.64 6.84
CA PRO A 203 16.09 5.18 7.09
C PRO A 203 16.25 6.53 6.36
N LEU A 204 16.82 7.52 7.05
CA LEU A 204 17.21 8.78 6.42
C LEU A 204 18.36 8.49 5.45
N GLY A 205 18.14 8.74 4.15
CA GLY A 205 19.13 8.55 3.08
C GLY A 205 20.23 9.60 3.06
#